data_AF-A0A8S3K111-F1
#
_entry.id   AF-A0A8S3K111-F1
#
_cell.length_a   1.000
_cell.length_b   1.000
_cell.length_c   1.000
_cell.angle_alpha   90.00
_cell.angle_beta   90.00
_cell.angle_gamma   90.00
#
_symmetry.space_group_name_H-M   'P 1'
#
loop_
_entity.id
_entity.type
_entity.pdbx_description
1 polymer ?
#
loop_
_entity_poly.entity_id
_entity_poly.type
_entity_poly.pdbx_seq_one_letter_code
_entity_poly.pdbx_strand_id
1 'polypeptide(L)'
;DDIFGSFRWANTNTDSLGDVDLITDAEHIKKLLKVSFNKHSQISMMVHRLGRTILIDEFDVHSHLLRLEKNEWTWFRDFFLGTILRNISAKHFYKKNKTRDELIKKDRLVKFLCQ
;
A
#
# COMPACT_ATOMS: atom_id res chain seq x y z
N ASP A 1 -22.09 8.49 -3.76
CA ASP A 1 -21.53 7.14 -3.91
C ASP A 1 -20.72 6.79 -2.68
N ASP A 2 -21.19 5.80 -1.96
CA ASP A 2 -20.64 5.41 -0.66
C ASP A 2 -19.46 4.46 -0.90
N ILE A 3 -18.26 4.80 -0.40
CA ILE A 3 -17.04 4.02 -0.65
C ILE A 3 -17.20 2.66 0.04
N PHE A 4 -17.05 1.57 -0.71
CA PHE A 4 -17.09 0.22 -0.14
C PHE A 4 -15.91 0.04 0.84
N GLY A 5 -16.21 -0.46 2.03
CA GLY A 5 -15.21 -0.83 3.03
C GLY A 5 -15.51 -2.22 3.57
N SER A 6 -14.58 -3.14 3.42
CA SER A 6 -14.72 -4.54 3.84
C SER A 6 -14.93 -4.66 5.35
N PHE A 7 -14.28 -3.81 6.15
CA PHE A 7 -14.51 -3.75 7.59
C PHE A 7 -15.94 -3.29 7.96
N ARG A 8 -16.49 -2.31 7.22
CA ARG A 8 -17.87 -1.85 7.42
C ARG A 8 -18.86 -2.96 7.08
N TRP A 9 -18.62 -3.66 5.97
CA TRP A 9 -19.43 -4.80 5.58
C TRP A 9 -19.40 -5.91 6.65
N ALA A 10 -18.20 -6.26 7.13
CA ALA A 10 -18.01 -7.26 8.18
C ALA A 10 -18.77 -6.91 9.46
N ASN A 11 -18.74 -5.63 9.86
CA ASN A 11 -19.44 -5.16 11.04
C ASN A 11 -20.98 -5.18 10.90
N THR A 12 -21.50 -4.99 9.69
CA THR A 12 -22.96 -5.08 9.42
C THR A 12 -23.43 -6.53 9.23
N ASN A 13 -22.54 -7.46 8.87
CA ASN A 13 -22.88 -8.84 8.52
C ASN A 13 -22.09 -9.82 9.39
N THR A 14 -22.14 -9.65 10.71
CA THR A 14 -21.38 -10.46 11.65
C THR A 14 -21.74 -11.93 11.61
N ASP A 15 -23.00 -12.25 11.29
CA ASP A 15 -23.52 -13.62 11.27
C ASP A 15 -22.93 -14.44 10.12
N SER A 16 -22.48 -13.76 9.05
CA SER A 16 -21.86 -14.36 7.87
C SER A 16 -20.32 -14.35 7.93
N LEU A 17 -19.73 -13.82 9.00
CA LEU A 17 -18.28 -13.83 9.19
C LEU A 17 -17.80 -15.25 9.52
N GLY A 18 -16.89 -15.77 8.70
CA GLY A 18 -16.38 -17.14 8.79
C GLY A 18 -16.89 -18.06 7.68
N ASP A 19 -18.04 -17.76 7.09
CA ASP A 19 -18.61 -18.52 5.96
C ASP A 19 -17.97 -18.12 4.62
N VAL A 20 -17.49 -16.89 4.54
CA VAL A 20 -16.83 -16.34 3.35
C VAL A 20 -15.33 -16.28 3.59
N ASP A 21 -14.53 -16.77 2.65
CA ASP A 21 -13.07 -16.75 2.79
C ASP A 21 -12.47 -15.34 2.53
N LEU A 22 -13.08 -14.53 1.66
CA LEU A 22 -12.56 -13.22 1.24
C LEU A 22 -13.68 -12.18 1.04
N ILE A 23 -13.51 -10.99 1.60
CA ILE A 23 -14.37 -9.82 1.38
C ILE A 23 -13.50 -8.65 0.91
N THR A 24 -13.81 -8.11 -0.27
CA THR A 24 -13.07 -7.00 -0.88
C THR A 24 -13.89 -6.34 -1.98
N ASP A 25 -13.57 -5.09 -2.32
CA ASP A 25 -14.00 -4.50 -3.57
C ASP A 25 -13.38 -5.26 -4.78
N ALA A 26 -14.15 -5.42 -5.85
CA ALA A 26 -13.71 -6.05 -7.09
C ALA A 26 -12.54 -5.30 -7.76
N GLU A 27 -12.43 -3.98 -7.58
CA GLU A 27 -11.31 -3.20 -8.08
C GLU A 27 -9.98 -3.60 -7.42
N HIS A 28 -9.98 -4.05 -6.16
CA HIS A 28 -8.78 -4.57 -5.51
C HIS A 28 -8.30 -5.88 -6.15
N ILE A 29 -9.24 -6.79 -6.48
CA ILE A 29 -8.92 -8.02 -7.21
C ILE A 29 -8.36 -7.67 -8.59
N LYS A 30 -8.97 -6.72 -9.30
CA LYS A 30 -8.47 -6.25 -10.59
C LYS A 30 -7.06 -5.68 -10.49
N LYS A 31 -6.76 -4.88 -9.45
CA LYS A 31 -5.42 -4.35 -9.17
C LYS A 31 -4.43 -5.49 -8.90
N LEU A 32 -4.78 -6.48 -8.08
CA LEU A 32 -3.96 -7.67 -7.81
C LEU A 32 -3.64 -8.46 -9.09
N LEU A 33 -4.64 -8.71 -9.93
CA LEU A 33 -4.44 -9.41 -11.22
C LEU A 33 -3.56 -8.61 -12.19
N LYS A 34 -3.62 -7.28 -12.17
CA LYS A 34 -2.77 -6.45 -13.04
C LYS A 34 -1.30 -6.49 -12.65
N VAL A 35 -0.98 -6.76 -11.37
CA VAL A 35 0.41 -6.82 -10.88
C VAL A 35 1.21 -7.92 -11.54
N SER A 36 0.60 -9.08 -11.83
CA SER A 36 1.31 -10.16 -12.53
C SER A 36 1.70 -9.81 -13.96
N PHE A 37 1.00 -8.86 -14.60
CA PHE A 37 1.27 -8.44 -15.97
C PHE A 37 2.12 -7.18 -16.06
N ASN A 38 2.11 -6.31 -15.06
CA ASN A 38 2.86 -5.07 -15.03
C ASN A 38 3.95 -5.09 -13.95
N LYS A 39 5.20 -5.31 -14.38
CA LYS A 39 6.37 -5.35 -13.48
C LYS A 39 6.63 -4.04 -12.71
N HIS A 40 6.03 -2.93 -13.14
CA HIS A 40 6.17 -1.61 -12.50
C HIS A 40 4.93 -1.20 -11.69
N SER A 41 3.82 -1.95 -11.76
CA SER A 41 2.67 -1.62 -10.94
C SER A 41 2.94 -1.94 -9.49
N GLN A 42 2.74 -0.95 -8.63
CA GLN A 42 2.77 -1.10 -7.19
C GLN A 42 1.34 -1.13 -6.68
N ILE A 43 1.07 -2.01 -5.73
CA ILE A 43 -0.19 -2.04 -4.99
C ILE A 43 0.12 -1.85 -3.52
N SER A 44 -0.77 -1.12 -2.86
CA SER A 44 -0.77 -0.96 -1.42
C SER A 44 -2.21 -1.18 -0.96
N MET A 45 -2.39 -2.16 -0.09
CA MET A 45 -3.69 -2.63 0.39
C MET A 45 -3.53 -3.02 1.86
N MET A 46 -4.57 -2.82 2.65
CA MET A 46 -4.61 -3.30 4.03
C MET A 46 -5.34 -4.64 4.06
N VAL A 47 -4.76 -5.60 4.77
CA VAL A 47 -5.33 -6.95 4.91
C VAL A 47 -5.62 -7.20 6.38
N HIS A 48 -6.87 -7.55 6.68
CA HIS A 48 -7.28 -7.97 8.02
C HIS A 48 -7.76 -9.40 7.98
N ARG A 49 -7.51 -10.15 9.06
CA ARG A 49 -8.06 -11.50 9.23
C ARG A 49 -9.02 -11.50 10.41
N LEU A 50 -10.27 -11.87 10.15
CA LEU A 50 -11.31 -12.06 11.17
C LEU A 50 -11.79 -13.51 11.11
N GLY A 51 -11.33 -14.32 12.07
CA GLY A 51 -11.56 -15.77 12.04
C GLY A 51 -10.94 -16.43 10.81
N ARG A 52 -11.79 -17.05 9.97
CA ARG A 52 -11.41 -17.65 8.68
C ARG A 52 -11.47 -16.64 7.53
N THR A 53 -12.17 -15.53 7.69
CA THR A 53 -12.39 -14.55 6.64
C THR A 53 -11.24 -13.54 6.54
N ILE A 54 -10.81 -13.26 5.32
CA ILE A 54 -9.84 -12.22 5.00
C ILE A 54 -10.59 -11.00 4.46
N LEU A 55 -10.25 -9.83 4.96
CA LEU A 55 -10.75 -8.53 4.51
C LEU A 55 -9.62 -7.79 3.78
N ILE A 56 -9.92 -7.21 2.61
CA ILE A 56 -8.95 -6.41 1.86
C ILE A 56 -9.56 -5.05 1.51
N ASP A 57 -8.89 -3.99 1.97
CA ASP A 57 -9.26 -2.60 1.71
C ASP A 57 -8.14 -1.83 1.00
N GLU A 58 -8.51 -0.75 0.30
CA GLU A 58 -7.56 0.17 -0.29
C GLU A 58 -6.74 0.88 0.81
N PHE A 59 -5.43 0.91 0.65
CA PHE A 59 -4.55 1.57 1.58
C PHE A 59 -3.44 2.31 0.85
N ASP A 60 -3.45 3.63 0.89
CA ASP A 60 -2.33 4.42 0.39
C ASP A 60 -1.29 4.65 1.49
N VAL A 61 -0.23 3.83 1.45
CA VAL A 61 0.90 3.93 2.40
C VAL A 61 1.56 5.31 2.38
N HIS A 62 1.60 5.97 1.22
CA HIS A 62 2.24 7.29 1.11
C HIS A 62 1.41 8.32 1.84
N SER A 63 0.14 8.47 1.49
CA SER A 63 -0.77 9.39 2.18
C SER A 63 -0.87 9.09 3.67
N HIS A 64 -0.84 7.82 4.06
CA HIS A 64 -0.90 7.41 5.46
C HIS A 64 0.36 7.79 6.24
N LEU A 65 1.55 7.54 5.69
CA LEU A 65 2.83 7.93 6.31
C LEU A 65 2.96 9.45 6.45
N LEU A 66 2.51 10.22 5.45
CA LEU A 66 2.56 11.68 5.49
C LEU A 66 1.60 12.27 6.54
N ARG A 67 0.46 11.62 6.79
CA ARG A 67 -0.52 12.09 7.77
C ARG A 67 -0.15 11.73 9.22
N LEU A 68 0.67 10.70 9.43
CA LEU A 68 0.97 10.13 10.75
C LEU A 68 2.27 10.64 11.39
N GLU A 69 2.79 11.79 10.95
CA GLU A 69 3.98 12.44 11.53
C GLU A 69 3.93 12.70 13.05
N LYS A 70 2.85 12.37 13.75
CA LYS A 70 2.62 12.72 15.15
C LYS A 70 2.75 11.64 16.22
N ASN A 71 3.24 10.41 15.95
CA ASN A 71 4.05 9.59 16.89
C ASN A 71 3.94 8.05 16.76
N GLU A 72 2.92 7.45 16.15
CA GLU A 72 2.70 6.00 16.36
C GLU A 72 3.34 5.05 15.34
N TRP A 73 3.90 5.56 14.23
CA TRP A 73 4.34 4.72 13.11
C TRP A 73 5.76 5.05 12.60
N THR A 74 6.61 5.62 13.47
CA THR A 74 8.03 5.89 13.16
C THR A 74 8.77 4.63 12.72
N TRP A 75 8.55 3.51 13.42
CA TRP A 75 9.11 2.21 13.05
C TRP A 75 8.74 1.78 11.61
N PHE A 76 7.53 2.10 11.17
CA PHE A 76 7.03 1.73 9.85
C PHE A 76 7.56 2.66 8.77
N ARG A 77 7.69 3.97 9.07
CA ARG A 77 8.41 4.93 8.22
C ARG A 77 9.86 4.48 8.00
N ASP A 78 10.57 4.13 9.07
CA ASP A 78 11.96 3.67 9.00
C ASP A 78 12.09 2.36 8.23
N PHE A 79 11.19 1.40 8.47
CA PHE A 79 11.13 0.15 7.70
C PHE A 79 10.88 0.39 6.21
N PHE A 80 9.92 1.25 5.87
CA PHE A 80 9.57 1.55 4.49
C PHE A 80 10.73 2.24 3.76
N LEU A 81 11.35 3.24 4.40
CA LEU A 81 12.52 3.94 3.87
C LEU A 81 13.74 3.01 3.74
N GLY A 82 14.00 2.18 4.75
CA GLY A 82 15.17 1.31 4.82
C GLY A 82 15.09 0.09 3.92
N THR A 83 13.91 -0.50 3.75
CA THR A 83 13.75 -1.81 3.11
C THR A 83 13.11 -1.68 1.73
N ILE A 84 11.97 -0.98 1.65
CA ILE A 84 11.18 -0.92 0.42
C ILE A 84 11.86 0.02 -0.59
N LEU A 85 12.21 1.25 -0.19
CA LEU A 85 12.89 2.19 -1.09
C LEU A 85 14.27 1.70 -1.54
N ARG A 86 15.05 1.08 -0.64
CA ARG A 86 16.34 0.49 -1.04
C ARG A 86 16.16 -0.61 -2.06
N ASN A 87 15.21 -1.53 -1.88
CA ASN A 87 14.93 -2.59 -2.85
C ASN A 87 14.39 -2.08 -4.19
N ILE A 88 13.53 -1.05 -4.18
CA ILE A 88 13.05 -0.38 -5.40
C ILE A 88 14.22 0.31 -6.12
N SER A 89 15.13 0.96 -5.38
CA SER A 89 16.31 1.61 -5.95
C SER A 89 17.31 0.59 -6.51
N ALA A 90 17.58 -0.49 -5.79
CA ALA A 90 18.51 -1.56 -6.20
C ALA A 90 18.02 -2.30 -7.45
N LYS A 91 16.71 -2.56 -7.58
CA LYS A 91 16.14 -3.12 -8.83
C LYS A 91 16.20 -2.16 -10.02
N HIS A 92 16.24 -0.85 -9.80
CA HIS A 92 16.40 0.16 -10.86
C HIS A 92 17.86 0.49 -11.18
N PHE A 93 18.83 0.05 -10.38
CA PHE A 93 20.26 0.23 -10.69
C PHE A 93 20.77 -0.73 -11.79
N TYR A 94 19.97 -1.72 -12.18
CA TYR A 94 20.21 -2.54 -13.38
C TYR A 94 19.28 -2.16 -14.53
N LYS A 95 19.16 -0.86 -14.88
CA LYS A 95 19.03 -0.39 -16.28
C LYS A 95 18.95 1.14 -16.41
N LYS A 96 19.95 1.64 -17.14
CA LYS A 96 20.01 2.85 -18.00
C LYS A 96 19.92 4.24 -17.34
N ASN A 97 20.86 5.10 -17.74
CA ASN A 97 21.06 6.50 -17.37
C ASN A 97 19.75 7.28 -17.17
N LYS A 98 19.51 7.75 -15.95
CA LYS A 98 18.35 8.59 -15.59
C LYS A 98 18.66 10.07 -15.80
N THR A 99 17.69 10.80 -16.35
CA THR A 99 17.75 12.24 -16.60
C THR A 99 17.61 13.05 -15.30
N ARG A 100 18.13 14.28 -15.32
CA ARG A 100 18.24 15.21 -14.18
C ARG A 100 16.91 15.44 -13.44
N ASP A 101 15.78 15.39 -14.14
CA ASP A 101 14.45 15.62 -13.55
C ASP A 101 13.99 14.50 -12.61
N GLU A 102 14.40 13.25 -12.86
CA GLU A 102 14.07 12.13 -11.97
C GLU A 102 14.87 12.19 -10.66
N LEU A 103 16.09 12.72 -10.72
CA LEU A 103 16.92 12.96 -9.53
C LEU A 103 16.34 14.10 -8.69
N ILE A 104 15.83 15.16 -9.32
CA ILE A 104 15.19 16.30 -8.63
C ILE A 104 13.88 15.86 -7.95
N LYS A 105 13.07 15.00 -8.58
CA LYS A 105 11.86 14.45 -7.94
C LYS A 105 12.19 13.60 -6.70
N LYS A 106 13.27 12.82 -6.74
CA LYS A 106 13.75 12.07 -5.59
C LYS A 106 14.26 12.97 -4.45
N ASP A 107 15.02 14.01 -4.78
CA ASP A 107 15.54 14.97 -3.79
C ASP A 107 14.41 15.67 -3.03
N ARG A 108 13.31 16.01 -3.71
CA ARG A 108 12.12 16.62 -3.08
C ARG A 108 11.38 15.67 -2.15
N LEU A 109 11.24 14.39 -2.53
CA LEU A 109 10.62 13.37 -1.69
C LEU A 109 11.45 13.09 -0.43
N VAL A 110 12.78 13.03 -0.56
CA VAL A 110 13.67 12.81 0.59
C VAL A 110 13.66 14.01 1.53
N LYS A 111 13.69 15.25 1.01
CA LYS A 111 13.60 16.46 1.83
C LYS A 111 12.27 16.58 2.57
N PHE A 112 11.17 16.16 1.95
CA PHE A 112 9.86 16.14 2.60
C PHE A 112 9.76 15.08 3.71
N LEU A 113 10.44 13.94 3.55
CA LEU A 113 10.46 12.84 4.52
C LEU A 113 11.55 12.98 5.58
N CYS A 114 12.23 14.12 5.70
CA CYS A 114 13.23 14.36 6.74
C CYS A 114 12.96 15.64 7.55
N GLN A 115 11.87 16.34 7.25
CA GLN A 115 11.33 17.42 8.08
C GLN A 115 10.38 16.83 9.13
#